data_AF-A0A5N7AG97-F1
#
_entry.id   AF-A0A5N7AG97-F1
#
_cell.length_a   1.000
_cell.length_b   1.000
_cell.length_c   1.000
_cell.angle_alpha   90.00
_cell.angle_beta   90.00
_cell.angle_gamma   90.00
#
_symmetry.space_group_name_H-M   'P 1'
#
loop_
_entity.id
_entity.type
_entity.pdbx_description
1 polymer ?
#
loop_
_entity_poly.entity_id
_entity_poly.type
_entity_poly.pdbx_seq_one_letter_code
_entity_poly.pdbx_strand_id
1 'polypeptide(L)' 'MTIVHMDWLFHKAIATGARKININRNARDDYTAFVVENAGRLELTAPKEQSVAIYQESVEHIMDVLGSSGKAH' A
#
# COMPACT_ATOMS: atom_id res chain seq x y z
N MET A 1 7.18 -13.49 -0.68
CA MET A 1 6.16 -14.05 0.24
C MET A 1 5.02 -13.05 0.25
N THR A 2 4.03 -13.28 -0.61
CA THR A 2 3.01 -12.29 -0.99
C THR A 2 1.88 -12.29 0.04
N ILE A 3 1.73 -11.19 0.80
CA ILE A 3 0.54 -10.94 1.63
C ILE A 3 -0.57 -10.44 0.70
N VAL A 4 -1.17 -11.35 -0.05
CA VAL A 4 -2.37 -11.08 -0.87
C VAL A 4 -3.35 -12.19 -0.52
N HIS A 5 -4.09 -12.12 0.58
CA HIS A 5 -5.13 -13.12 0.89
C HIS A 5 -6.25 -12.67 1.85
N MET A 6 -6.31 -11.40 2.31
CA MET A 6 -7.30 -10.96 3.32
C MET A 6 -8.19 -9.79 2.89
N ASP A 7 -8.30 -9.50 1.60
CA ASP A 7 -9.17 -8.42 1.08
C ASP A 7 -10.64 -8.64 1.47
N TRP A 8 -11.07 -9.91 1.47
CA TRP A 8 -12.39 -10.32 1.94
C TRP A 8 -12.69 -9.89 3.38
N LEU A 9 -11.67 -9.78 4.25
CA LEU A 9 -11.85 -9.34 5.63
C LEU A 9 -12.14 -7.83 5.69
N PHE A 10 -11.49 -7.03 4.83
CA PHE A 10 -11.81 -5.61 4.70
C PHE A 10 -13.24 -5.42 4.20
N HIS A 11 -13.65 -6.15 3.16
CA HIS A 11 -15.02 -6.11 2.66
C HIS A 11 -16.03 -6.49 3.75
N LYS A 12 -15.74 -7.56 4.53
CA LYS A 12 -16.60 -7.96 5.65
C LYS A 12 -16.69 -6.86 6.72
N ALA A 13 -15.56 -6.27 7.12
CA ALA A 13 -15.53 -5.20 8.11
C ALA A 13 -16.36 -3.99 7.67
N ILE A 14 -16.22 -3.57 6.40
CA ILE A 14 -16.98 -2.48 5.79
C ILE A 14 -18.47 -2.80 5.77
N ALA A 15 -18.84 -4.01 5.35
CA ALA A 15 -20.23 -4.49 5.34
C ALA A 15 -20.84 -4.50 6.75
N THR A 16 -20.04 -4.76 7.80
CA THR A 16 -20.48 -4.71 9.20
C THR A 16 -20.44 -3.33 9.84
N GLY A 17 -20.04 -2.28 9.11
CA GLY A 17 -20.14 -0.88 9.59
C GLY A 17 -18.81 -0.15 9.76
N ALA A 18 -17.66 -0.75 9.48
CA ALA A 18 -16.40 -0.02 9.48
C ALA A 18 -16.41 1.09 8.41
N ARG A 19 -15.91 2.28 8.77
CA ARG A 19 -15.82 3.45 7.87
C ARG A 19 -14.42 4.05 7.77
N LYS A 20 -13.50 3.61 8.64
CA LYS A 20 -12.08 3.97 8.62
C LYS A 20 -11.26 2.71 8.84
N ILE A 21 -10.40 2.38 7.88
CA ILE A 21 -9.47 1.25 7.96
C ILE A 21 -8.06 1.81 8.07
N ASN A 22 -7.33 1.43 9.10
CA ASN A 22 -5.94 1.83 9.27
C ASN A 22 -5.04 0.81 8.56
N ILE A 23 -4.14 1.30 7.72
CA ILE A 23 -3.21 0.47 6.95
C ILE A 23 -1.77 0.87 7.33
N ASN A 24 -0.89 -0.13 7.41
CA ASN A 24 0.53 0.08 7.68
C ASN A 24 1.35 -0.88 6.81
N ARG A 25 1.73 -2.05 7.33
CA ARG A 25 2.60 -3.03 6.64
C ARG A 25 2.11 -3.37 5.24
N ASN A 26 0.80 -3.59 5.08
CA ASN A 26 0.21 -3.98 3.79
C ASN A 26 0.41 -2.95 2.67
N ALA A 27 0.64 -1.67 2.97
CA ALA A 27 0.99 -0.66 1.97
C ALA A 27 2.50 -0.50 1.80
N ARG A 28 3.30 -1.03 2.73
CA ARG A 28 4.73 -0.69 2.88
C ARG A 28 5.69 -1.83 2.54
N ASP A 29 5.20 -3.03 2.31
CA ASP A 29 6.05 -4.19 2.04
C ASP A 29 6.87 -4.00 0.76
N ASP A 30 6.25 -3.57 -0.34
CA ASP A 30 6.94 -3.34 -1.62
C ASP A 30 7.94 -2.19 -1.53
N TYR A 31 7.56 -1.08 -0.87
CA TYR A 31 8.48 -0.01 -0.49
C TYR A 31 9.70 -0.54 0.27
N THR A 32 9.47 -1.41 1.25
CA THR A 32 10.54 -1.91 2.14
C THR A 32 11.46 -2.86 1.38
N ALA A 33 10.90 -3.74 0.55
CA ALA A 33 11.66 -4.64 -0.31
C ALA A 33 12.57 -3.85 -1.26
N PHE A 34 12.03 -2.83 -1.93
CA PHE A 34 12.78 -1.98 -2.84
C PHE A 34 13.95 -1.25 -2.16
N VAL A 35 13.70 -0.65 -0.98
CA VAL A 35 14.75 0.06 -0.22
C VAL A 35 15.86 -0.90 0.21
N VAL A 36 15.51 -2.10 0.69
CA VAL A 36 16.51 -3.12 1.08
C VAL A 36 17.33 -3.58 -0.10
N GLU A 37 16.69 -3.80 -1.26
CA GLU A 37 17.38 -4.23 -2.48
C GLU A 37 18.32 -3.17 -3.05
N ASN A 38 18.00 -1.88 -2.90
CA ASN A 38 18.77 -0.78 -3.50
C ASN A 38 19.68 -0.03 -2.51
N ALA A 39 19.71 -0.44 -1.24
CA ALA A 39 20.53 0.17 -0.21
C ALA A 39 22.02 0.16 -0.61
N GLY A 40 22.63 1.36 -0.67
CA GLY A 40 24.04 1.53 -1.02
C GLY A 40 24.39 1.30 -2.49
N ARG A 41 23.40 1.02 -3.36
CA ARG A 41 23.60 0.81 -4.81
C ARG A 41 23.30 2.05 -5.64
N LEU A 42 22.48 2.96 -5.11
CA LEU A 42 22.06 4.21 -5.74
C LEU A 42 22.47 5.40 -4.87
N GLU A 43 22.65 6.56 -5.50
CA GLU A 43 22.70 7.85 -4.79
C GLU A 43 21.38 8.04 -4.02
N LEU A 44 21.43 8.55 -2.80
CA LEU A 44 20.33 8.51 -1.83
C LEU A 44 19.00 9.12 -2.32
N THR A 45 19.04 10.13 -3.20
CA THR A 45 17.82 10.75 -3.73
C THR A 45 17.06 9.79 -4.66
N ALA A 46 17.76 9.03 -5.49
CA ALA A 46 17.15 8.12 -6.46
C ALA A 46 16.25 7.03 -5.83
N PRO A 47 16.68 6.23 -4.82
CA PRO A 47 15.81 5.27 -4.18
C PRO A 47 14.71 5.97 -3.39
N LYS A 48 14.90 7.20 -2.89
CA LYS A 48 13.82 7.93 -2.20
C LYS A 48 12.69 8.30 -3.15
N GLU A 49 13.00 8.86 -4.31
CA GLU A 49 12.02 9.22 -5.32
C GLU A 49 11.29 7.99 -5.87
N GLN A 50 12.03 6.93 -6.22
CA GLN A 50 11.45 5.69 -6.74
C GLN A 50 10.56 4.99 -5.69
N SER A 51 10.96 5.02 -4.42
CA SER A 51 10.16 4.46 -3.33
C SER A 51 8.81 5.15 -3.15
N VAL A 52 8.69 6.44 -3.48
CA VAL A 52 7.41 7.16 -3.41
C VAL A 52 6.43 6.61 -4.44
N ALA A 53 6.89 6.39 -5.67
CA ALA A 53 6.05 5.82 -6.73
C ALA A 53 5.55 4.41 -6.36
N ILE A 54 6.43 3.56 -5.81
CA ILE A 54 6.07 2.22 -5.35
C ILE A 54 5.03 2.28 -4.23
N TYR A 55 5.25 3.15 -3.24
CA TYR A 55 4.31 3.30 -2.13
C TYR A 55 2.96 3.87 -2.58
N GLN A 56 2.96 4.77 -3.56
CA GLN A 56 1.74 5.31 -4.16
C GLN A 56 0.92 4.21 -4.82
N GLU A 57 1.53 3.35 -5.64
CA GLU A 57 0.85 2.22 -6.29
C GLU A 57 0.21 1.28 -5.26
N SER A 58 0.93 0.95 -4.18
CA SER A 58 0.37 0.13 -3.10
C SER A 58 -0.84 0.80 -2.42
N VAL A 59 -0.79 2.12 -2.19
CA VAL A 59 -1.90 2.87 -1.58
C VAL A 59 -3.11 2.93 -2.51
N GLU A 60 -2.91 3.19 -3.80
CA GLU A 60 -3.97 3.22 -4.80
C GLU A 60 -4.67 1.86 -4.90
N HIS A 61 -3.90 0.77 -4.94
CA HIS A 61 -4.46 -0.59 -4.90
C HIS A 61 -5.33 -0.82 -3.65
N ILE A 62 -4.87 -0.36 -2.48
CA ILE A 62 -5.65 -0.46 -1.25
C ILE A 62 -6.93 0.38 -1.32
N MET A 63 -6.91 1.56 -1.96
CA MET A 63 -8.12 2.37 -2.16
C MET A 63 -9.16 1.62 -3.01
N ASP A 64 -8.72 0.89 -4.02
CA ASP A 64 -9.60 0.04 -4.83
C ASP A 64 -10.21 -1.10 -4.00
N VAL A 65 -9.38 -1.81 -3.21
CA VAL A 65 -9.85 -2.87 -2.29
C VAL A 65 -10.85 -2.32 -1.26
N LEU A 66 -10.61 -1.13 -0.71
CA LEU A 66 -11.50 -0.50 0.26
C LEU A 66 -12.73 0.18 -0.38
N GLY A 67 -12.76 0.33 -1.71
CA GLY A 67 -13.86 0.95 -2.45
C GLY A 67 -13.94 2.47 -2.33
N SER A 68 -12.83 3.15 -2.00
CA SER A 68 -12.79 4.61 -1.86
C SER A 68 -12.39 5.35 -3.15
N SER A 69 -11.90 4.63 -4.16
CA SER A 69 -11.53 5.21 -5.46
C SER A 69 -12.71 5.93 -6.11
N GLY A 70 -12.46 7.16 -6.57
CA GLY A 70 -13.47 8.03 -7.20
C GLY A 70 -14.56 8.53 -6.25
N LYS A 71 -14.40 8.42 -4.92
CA LYS A 71 -15.40 8.85 -3.93
C LYS A 71 -15.11 10.22 -3.31
N ALA A 72 -14.12 10.97 -3.81
CA ALA A 72 -13.91 12.35 -3.38
C ALA A 72 -15.01 13.24 -3.97
N HIS A 73 -15.88 13.77 -3.12
CA HIS A 73 -16.95 14.71 -3.45
C HIS A 73 -17.07 15.76 -2.34
#